data_AF-A0A534P6C0-F1
#
_entry.id   AF-A0A534P6C0-F1
#
_cell.length_a   1.000
_cell.length_b   1.000
_cell.length_c   1.000
_cell.angle_alpha   90.00
_cell.angle_beta   90.00
_cell.angle_gamma   90.00
#
_symmetry.space_group_name_H-M   'P 1'
#
loop_
_entity.id
_entity.type
_entity.pdbx_description
1 polymer ?
#
loop_
_entity_poly.entity_id
_entity_poly.type
_entity_poly.pdbx_seq_one_letter_code
_entity_poly.pdbx_strand_id
1 'polypeptide(L)'
;MSMRTRMLAAACVFMVACAGSEPQPTLSISPSGAQTISAPVLITASPPQLANDVAWSLSGPGALSGTSGGQVTYRPPVPATATPATVTATARGQTATVTFTGQTPQQAKAVIPTLTVDVNVTYDQFDIPHVFCAVPADCFAVQGYLQAQDRLFQMDLFRRTAEGRLAELVGAVEAAQDQQFLTLFITRDLKRIEDQLVAALSTEIATDVNAYSAGVNAYLAFLAAHPTLMPQEYAQLPGVVTPGDIPPWSPQDTLAIGRLQQFQLSETIEKETGYGLFALTFGPGGAHQDLARFGAYVLPAQPVNGFTLSATDFSNPSSPPAGALVGPRLPDFTGTASALGAIHQQMRELNTLFGSIRQGSGSNNWVVDGAHSATGFAMVANDPHLPLQYPPLFHLSAMTSADGKLNVTGGSFPGVPGALVGRGAHVGWG
;
A
#
# COMPACT_ATOMS: atom_id res chain seq x y z
N MET A 1 -51.91 64.59 -17.68
CA MET A 1 -52.83 64.07 -16.62
C MET A 1 -52.02 63.13 -15.73
N SER A 2 -51.28 63.62 -14.74
CA SER A 2 -51.72 64.13 -13.42
C SER A 2 -52.38 63.06 -12.53
N MET A 3 -51.54 62.37 -11.75
CA MET A 3 -51.65 62.20 -10.29
C MET A 3 -52.93 62.81 -9.69
N ARG A 4 -54.00 62.02 -9.51
CA ARG A 4 -55.20 62.36 -8.71
C ARG A 4 -56.22 61.21 -8.65
N THR A 5 -55.89 60.13 -7.94
CA THR A 5 -56.84 59.24 -7.24
C THR A 5 -55.97 58.20 -6.50
N ARG A 6 -55.88 58.09 -5.17
CA ARG A 6 -56.91 58.18 -4.13
C ARG A 6 -56.28 58.58 -2.78
N MET A 7 -56.98 59.47 -2.06
CA MET A 7 -56.86 59.78 -0.62
C MET A 7 -57.07 58.50 0.22
N LEU A 8 -56.21 58.19 1.21
CA LEU A 8 -56.25 58.61 2.63
C LEU A 8 -57.46 58.09 3.43
N ALA A 9 -57.23 57.16 4.35
CA ALA A 9 -57.62 57.29 5.76
C ALA A 9 -57.07 56.11 6.59
N ALA A 10 -56.26 56.43 7.60
CA ALA A 10 -55.89 55.54 8.68
C ALA A 10 -57.03 55.44 9.70
N ALA A 11 -57.29 54.25 10.22
CA ALA A 11 -57.95 54.07 11.51
C ALA A 11 -57.42 52.77 12.14
N CYS A 12 -56.88 52.93 13.35
CA CYS A 12 -56.34 51.88 14.19
C CYS A 12 -57.28 50.68 14.34
N VAL A 13 -56.75 49.48 14.12
CA VAL A 13 -57.24 48.27 14.77
C VAL A 13 -56.06 47.66 15.51
N PHE A 14 -56.08 47.82 16.83
CA PHE A 14 -55.35 46.97 17.74
C PHE A 14 -55.77 45.52 17.48
N MET A 15 -54.87 44.68 16.98
CA MET A 15 -54.93 43.25 17.19
C MET A 15 -53.61 42.79 17.79
N VAL A 16 -53.64 42.72 19.12
CA VAL A 16 -53.09 41.66 19.96
C VAL A 16 -51.98 40.84 19.31
N ALA A 17 -50.77 41.00 19.86
CA ALA A 17 -49.72 40.02 19.79
C ALA A 17 -50.23 38.66 20.29
N CYS A 18 -50.65 37.80 19.37
CA CYS A 18 -50.57 36.37 19.59
C CYS A 18 -49.10 35.99 19.37
N ALA A 19 -48.26 36.24 20.38
CA ALA A 19 -47.06 35.46 20.62
C ALA A 19 -47.50 34.04 21.01
N GLY A 20 -48.14 33.33 20.07
CA GLY A 20 -48.20 31.88 20.11
C GLY A 20 -46.81 31.43 19.68
N SER A 21 -46.00 30.97 20.62
CA SER A 21 -44.78 30.24 20.33
C SER A 21 -45.13 29.11 19.36
N GLU A 22 -44.79 29.24 18.08
CA GLU A 22 -44.71 28.07 17.22
C GLU A 22 -43.84 27.05 17.97
N PRO A 23 -44.31 25.81 18.17
CA PRO A 23 -43.54 24.82 18.89
C PRO A 23 -42.20 24.67 18.17
N GLN A 24 -41.13 25.07 18.86
CA GLN A 24 -39.78 24.92 18.33
C GLN A 24 -39.57 23.45 17.97
N PRO A 25 -39.02 23.14 16.78
CA PRO A 25 -38.76 21.76 16.39
C PRO A 25 -37.90 21.09 17.47
N THR A 26 -38.36 19.93 17.94
CA THR A 26 -37.66 19.16 18.98
C THR A 26 -36.48 18.44 18.35
N LEU A 27 -35.28 18.70 18.85
CA LEU A 27 -34.05 18.02 18.45
C LEU A 27 -34.12 16.55 18.86
N SER A 28 -33.89 15.67 17.90
CA SER A 28 -33.68 14.24 18.10
C SER A 28 -32.51 13.77 17.25
N ILE A 29 -31.94 12.62 17.59
CA ILE A 29 -30.87 11.99 16.81
C ILE A 29 -31.20 10.52 16.56
N SER A 30 -30.66 9.97 15.48
CA SER A 30 -30.72 8.54 15.17
C SER A 30 -29.32 8.02 14.82
N PRO A 31 -28.82 6.96 15.48
CA PRO A 31 -29.43 6.27 16.63
C PRO A 31 -29.41 7.14 17.91
N SER A 32 -30.25 6.77 18.89
CA SER A 32 -30.32 7.41 20.22
C SER A 32 -30.22 6.38 21.35
N GLY A 33 -30.00 6.84 22.58
CA GLY A 33 -29.95 5.96 23.76
C GLY A 33 -28.66 5.15 23.85
N ALA A 34 -28.71 3.95 24.46
CA ALA A 34 -27.54 3.07 24.58
C ALA A 34 -27.43 2.14 23.37
N GLN A 35 -26.26 2.07 22.77
CA GLN A 35 -25.95 1.29 21.57
C GLN A 35 -24.71 0.43 21.84
N THR A 36 -24.74 -0.82 21.42
CA THR A 36 -23.56 -1.69 21.40
C THR A 36 -23.08 -1.79 19.97
N ILE A 37 -21.82 -1.43 19.73
CA ILE A 37 -21.28 -1.30 18.37
C ILE A 37 -19.93 -1.97 18.23
N SER A 38 -19.64 -2.43 17.02
CA SER A 38 -18.33 -2.97 16.64
C SER A 38 -17.70 -2.21 15.46
N ALA A 39 -18.37 -1.19 14.93
CA ALA A 39 -17.98 -0.45 13.73
C ALA A 39 -18.40 1.04 13.84
N PRO A 40 -17.86 1.94 13.01
CA PRO A 40 -18.28 3.33 12.95
C PRO A 40 -19.79 3.48 12.71
N VAL A 41 -20.40 4.48 13.34
CA VAL A 41 -21.85 4.73 13.25
C VAL A 41 -22.11 6.16 12.78
N LEU A 42 -22.89 6.29 11.71
CA LEU A 42 -23.43 7.58 11.29
C LEU A 42 -24.60 7.97 12.20
N ILE A 43 -24.52 9.17 12.77
CA ILE A 43 -25.54 9.77 13.63
C ILE A 43 -26.15 10.93 12.86
N THR A 44 -27.48 10.94 12.75
CA THR A 44 -28.23 11.98 12.03
C THR A 44 -29.12 12.75 12.99
N ALA A 45 -29.01 14.06 12.99
CA ALA A 45 -29.90 14.95 13.72
C ALA A 45 -31.20 15.20 12.95
N SER A 46 -32.30 15.34 13.67
CA SER A 46 -33.63 15.61 13.14
C SER A 46 -34.35 16.66 13.99
N PRO A 47 -35.24 17.47 13.38
CA PRO A 47 -35.57 17.45 11.96
C PRO A 47 -34.53 18.23 11.11
N PRO A 48 -34.45 18.00 9.77
CA PRO A 48 -33.37 18.53 8.92
C PRO A 48 -33.20 20.06 8.94
N GLN A 49 -34.25 20.81 9.31
CA GLN A 49 -34.18 22.26 9.42
C GLN A 49 -33.23 22.73 10.54
N LEU A 50 -32.89 21.86 11.50
CA LEU A 50 -31.89 22.13 12.53
C LEU A 50 -30.46 21.83 12.09
N ALA A 51 -30.23 21.21 10.92
CA ALA A 51 -28.92 20.68 10.52
C ALA A 51 -27.78 21.71 10.59
N ASN A 52 -28.04 22.97 10.22
CA ASN A 52 -27.04 24.04 10.26
C ASN A 52 -26.77 24.58 11.67
N ASP A 53 -27.64 24.28 12.63
CA ASP A 53 -27.58 24.77 14.03
C ASP A 53 -27.01 23.70 14.99
N VAL A 54 -26.74 22.48 14.50
CA VAL A 54 -26.28 21.36 15.34
C VAL A 54 -24.77 21.41 15.55
N ALA A 55 -24.37 21.45 16.82
CA ALA A 55 -23.01 21.20 17.28
C ALA A 55 -22.89 19.80 17.90
N TRP A 56 -21.81 19.10 17.61
CA TRP A 56 -21.51 17.76 18.10
C TRP A 56 -20.34 17.78 19.09
N SER A 57 -20.45 17.03 20.18
CA SER A 57 -19.36 16.80 21.12
C SER A 57 -19.29 15.34 21.53
N LEU A 58 -18.08 14.87 21.86
CA LEU A 58 -17.80 13.53 22.33
C LEU A 58 -17.23 13.57 23.75
N SER A 59 -17.76 12.72 24.63
CA SER A 59 -17.20 12.44 25.96
C SER A 59 -16.91 10.95 26.07
N GLY A 60 -15.67 10.57 26.39
CA GLY A 60 -15.23 9.19 26.38
C GLY A 60 -14.32 8.87 25.18
N PRO A 61 -13.98 7.60 24.97
CA PRO A 61 -12.96 7.22 24.00
C PRO A 61 -13.53 7.20 22.56
N GLY A 62 -12.68 7.39 21.55
CA GLY A 62 -13.07 7.40 20.12
C GLY A 62 -12.90 8.77 19.46
N ALA A 63 -13.46 8.94 18.26
CA ALA A 63 -13.40 10.18 17.50
C ALA A 63 -14.69 10.48 16.72
N LEU A 64 -14.92 11.76 16.43
CA LEU A 64 -16.00 12.23 15.55
C LEU A 64 -15.44 12.70 14.20
N SER A 65 -16.19 12.49 13.12
CA SER A 65 -15.83 13.00 11.78
C SER A 65 -15.92 14.52 11.65
N GLY A 66 -16.49 15.21 12.63
CA GLY A 66 -16.67 16.65 12.65
C GLY A 66 -17.37 17.11 13.93
N THR A 67 -17.50 18.42 14.10
CA THR A 67 -18.09 19.04 15.30
C THR A 67 -19.37 19.83 15.02
N SER A 68 -19.85 19.87 13.77
CA SER A 68 -21.05 20.62 13.36
C SER A 68 -21.73 19.98 12.15
N GLY A 69 -23.02 20.28 11.95
CA GLY A 69 -23.82 19.87 10.79
C GLY A 69 -24.90 18.84 11.13
N GLY A 70 -25.76 18.51 10.17
CA GLY A 70 -26.89 17.59 10.39
C GLY A 70 -26.51 16.13 10.64
N GLN A 71 -25.26 15.74 10.38
CA GLN A 71 -24.76 14.39 10.56
C GLN A 71 -23.33 14.38 11.09
N VAL A 72 -22.98 13.35 11.86
CA VAL A 72 -21.61 13.07 12.28
C VAL A 72 -21.39 11.56 12.33
N THR A 73 -20.20 11.10 11.98
CA THR A 73 -19.81 9.69 12.18
C THR A 73 -19.02 9.58 13.49
N TYR A 74 -19.50 8.75 14.41
CA TYR A 74 -18.73 8.30 15.56
C TYR A 74 -17.89 7.09 15.20
N ARG A 75 -16.59 7.14 15.54
CA ARG A 75 -15.61 6.08 15.33
C ARG A 75 -15.15 5.58 16.71
N PRO A 76 -15.50 4.35 17.12
CA PRO A 76 -15.00 3.80 18.37
C PRO A 76 -13.47 3.66 18.34
N PRO A 77 -12.82 3.58 19.51
CA PRO A 77 -11.40 3.24 19.59
C PRO A 77 -11.15 1.87 18.95
N VAL A 78 -9.94 1.71 18.45
CA VAL A 78 -9.47 0.47 17.86
C VAL A 78 -8.21 0.07 18.67
N PRO A 79 -8.25 -1.03 19.45
CA PRO A 79 -9.35 -1.98 19.63
C PRO A 79 -10.52 -1.39 20.44
N ALA A 80 -11.72 -1.94 20.22
CA ALA A 80 -12.95 -1.49 20.89
C ALA A 80 -12.83 -1.66 22.43
N THR A 81 -13.17 -0.60 23.17
CA THR A 81 -13.14 -0.60 24.64
C THR A 81 -14.54 -0.79 25.22
N ALA A 82 -14.63 -1.50 26.34
CA ALA A 82 -15.86 -1.58 27.13
C ALA A 82 -16.23 -0.24 27.82
N THR A 83 -15.31 0.73 27.84
CA THR A 83 -15.57 2.08 28.36
C THR A 83 -16.59 2.80 27.46
N PRO A 84 -17.74 3.26 27.99
CA PRO A 84 -18.76 3.94 27.20
C PRO A 84 -18.28 5.29 26.68
N ALA A 85 -18.74 5.66 25.48
CA ALA A 85 -18.56 6.98 24.89
C ALA A 85 -19.92 7.61 24.58
N THR A 86 -20.12 8.87 24.96
CA THR A 86 -21.36 9.61 24.73
C THR A 86 -21.15 10.69 23.68
N VAL A 87 -21.93 10.61 22.60
CA VAL A 87 -22.03 11.65 21.59
C VAL A 87 -23.25 12.52 21.91
N THR A 88 -23.04 13.83 21.92
CA THR A 88 -24.07 14.82 22.22
C THR A 88 -24.27 15.75 21.03
N ALA A 89 -25.51 15.89 20.56
CA ALA A 89 -25.96 16.94 19.66
C ALA A 89 -26.56 18.08 20.48
N THR A 90 -26.16 19.33 20.20
CA THR A 90 -26.77 20.52 20.79
C THR A 90 -27.25 21.45 19.68
N ALA A 91 -28.51 21.89 19.72
CA ALA A 91 -29.07 22.88 18.81
C ALA A 91 -30.14 23.71 19.52
N ARG A 92 -30.08 25.04 19.41
CA ARG A 92 -31.07 25.97 19.97
C ARG A 92 -31.41 25.71 21.46
N GLY A 93 -30.41 25.39 22.27
CA GLY A 93 -30.56 25.11 23.70
C GLY A 93 -31.15 23.72 24.03
N GLN A 94 -31.40 22.88 23.03
CA GLN A 94 -31.82 21.49 23.20
C GLN A 94 -30.62 20.55 23.05
N THR A 95 -30.66 19.41 23.75
CA THR A 95 -29.62 18.38 23.68
C THR A 95 -30.21 17.01 23.42
N ALA A 96 -29.57 16.23 22.56
CA ALA A 96 -29.89 14.82 22.32
C ALA A 96 -28.60 13.99 22.37
N THR A 97 -28.66 12.80 22.97
CA THR A 97 -27.47 11.98 23.23
C THR A 97 -27.64 10.53 22.80
N VAL A 98 -26.51 9.93 22.44
CA VAL A 98 -26.36 8.49 22.21
C VAL A 98 -25.08 8.04 22.90
N THR A 99 -25.16 6.93 23.63
CA THR A 99 -24.03 6.33 24.32
C THR A 99 -23.68 5.02 23.62
N PHE A 100 -22.42 4.87 23.25
CA PHE A 100 -21.89 3.69 22.60
C PHE A 100 -21.00 2.92 23.56
N THR A 101 -21.20 1.60 23.61
CA THR A 101 -20.27 0.66 24.23
C THR A 101 -19.64 -0.17 23.13
N GLY A 102 -18.31 -0.19 23.07
CA GLY A 102 -17.58 -0.99 22.10
C GLY A 102 -17.71 -2.48 22.43
N GLN A 103 -18.06 -3.29 21.44
CA GLN A 103 -18.02 -4.74 21.51
C GLN A 103 -17.03 -5.26 20.46
N THR A 104 -16.09 -6.08 20.91
CA THR A 104 -15.20 -6.81 20.02
C THR A 104 -16.02 -7.80 19.20
N PRO A 105 -15.94 -7.79 17.85
CA PRO A 105 -16.55 -8.82 17.03
C PRO A 105 -16.12 -10.21 17.51
N GLN A 106 -17.10 -11.09 17.74
CA GLN A 106 -16.82 -12.46 18.17
C GLN A 106 -16.56 -13.32 16.92
N GLN A 107 -15.41 -13.13 16.28
CA GLN A 107 -14.94 -14.02 15.22
C GLN A 107 -14.37 -15.32 15.81
N ALA A 108 -14.35 -16.39 15.01
CA ALA A 108 -13.68 -17.63 15.40
C ALA A 108 -12.21 -17.34 15.69
N LYS A 109 -11.69 -17.86 16.81
CA LYS A 109 -10.28 -17.70 17.16
C LYS A 109 -9.42 -18.46 16.15
N ALA A 110 -8.52 -17.75 15.48
CA ALA A 110 -7.41 -18.36 14.76
C ALA A 110 -6.32 -18.80 15.75
N VAL A 111 -5.58 -19.85 15.42
CA VAL A 111 -4.49 -20.36 16.25
C VAL A 111 -3.18 -20.22 15.49
N ILE A 112 -2.27 -19.42 16.03
CA ILE A 112 -0.89 -19.29 15.57
C ILE A 112 0.00 -19.77 16.74
N PRO A 113 0.59 -20.98 16.66
CA PRO A 113 1.28 -21.60 17.81
C PRO A 113 2.47 -20.81 18.36
N THR A 114 3.06 -19.93 17.57
CA THR A 114 4.25 -19.16 17.94
C THR A 114 3.95 -17.86 18.66
N LEU A 115 2.68 -17.48 18.84
CA LEU A 115 2.33 -16.26 19.55
C LEU A 115 2.72 -16.35 21.04
N THR A 116 3.30 -15.27 21.57
CA THR A 116 3.64 -15.22 22.99
C THR A 116 2.41 -15.02 23.88
N VAL A 117 1.41 -14.30 23.39
CA VAL A 117 0.11 -14.04 24.03
C VAL A 117 -1.00 -13.89 22.98
N ASP A 118 -2.27 -13.86 23.43
CA ASP A 118 -3.41 -13.53 22.56
C ASP A 118 -3.21 -12.15 21.89
N VAL A 119 -3.30 -12.10 20.56
CA VAL A 119 -3.21 -10.87 19.75
C VAL A 119 -4.61 -10.41 19.36
N ASN A 120 -4.90 -9.12 19.47
CA ASN A 120 -6.18 -8.56 19.07
C ASN A 120 -6.08 -8.03 17.62
N VAL A 121 -7.03 -8.44 16.78
CA VAL A 121 -7.17 -7.93 15.41
C VAL A 121 -8.57 -7.33 15.26
N THR A 122 -8.61 -6.13 14.73
CA THR A 122 -9.85 -5.43 14.39
C THR A 122 -9.77 -4.91 12.97
N TYR A 123 -10.89 -4.88 12.26
CA TYR A 123 -10.96 -4.35 10.91
C TYR A 123 -11.67 -3.01 10.91
N ASP A 124 -11.17 -2.06 10.13
CA ASP A 124 -11.90 -0.82 9.88
C ASP A 124 -12.94 -0.98 8.75
N GLN A 125 -13.63 0.11 8.42
CA GLN A 125 -14.69 0.14 7.41
C GLN A 125 -14.24 -0.17 5.98
N PHE A 126 -12.92 -0.23 5.72
CA PHE A 126 -12.32 -0.58 4.44
C PHE A 126 -11.71 -1.98 4.45
N ASP A 127 -12.05 -2.79 5.47
CA ASP A 127 -11.48 -4.11 5.71
C ASP A 127 -9.95 -4.11 5.88
N ILE A 128 -9.39 -3.01 6.37
CA ILE A 128 -7.97 -2.95 6.71
C ILE A 128 -7.79 -3.48 8.14
N PRO A 129 -6.94 -4.51 8.35
CA PRO A 129 -6.66 -5.03 9.68
C PRO A 129 -5.76 -4.10 10.50
N HIS A 130 -6.15 -3.89 11.75
CA HIS A 130 -5.39 -3.25 12.81
C HIS A 130 -5.02 -4.32 13.85
N VAL A 131 -3.74 -4.60 13.99
CA VAL A 131 -3.14 -5.66 14.80
C VAL A 131 -2.51 -5.06 16.05
N PHE A 132 -2.94 -5.51 17.22
CA PHE A 132 -2.44 -5.09 18.52
C PHE A 132 -1.80 -6.26 19.25
N CYS A 133 -0.47 -6.24 19.33
CA CYS A 133 0.33 -7.32 19.89
C CYS A 133 1.11 -6.89 21.14
N ALA A 134 1.62 -7.84 21.92
CA ALA A 134 2.50 -7.51 23.05
C ALA A 134 3.91 -7.13 22.57
N VAL A 135 4.45 -7.90 21.60
CA VAL A 135 5.79 -7.74 21.05
C VAL A 135 5.75 -7.75 19.50
N PRO A 136 6.71 -7.11 18.81
CA PRO A 136 6.71 -7.00 17.34
C PRO A 136 6.58 -8.34 16.60
N ALA A 137 7.26 -9.39 17.07
CA ALA A 137 7.21 -10.73 16.46
C ALA A 137 5.78 -11.28 16.36
N ASP A 138 4.94 -11.05 17.38
CA ASP A 138 3.54 -11.49 17.38
C ASP A 138 2.72 -10.72 16.31
N CYS A 139 3.01 -9.42 16.12
CA CYS A 139 2.38 -8.65 15.04
C CYS A 139 2.77 -9.18 13.66
N PHE A 140 4.05 -9.49 13.43
CA PHE A 140 4.50 -10.05 12.16
C PHE A 140 3.93 -11.44 11.88
N ALA A 141 3.81 -12.29 12.90
CA ALA A 141 3.13 -13.58 12.77
C ALA A 141 1.65 -13.42 12.39
N VAL A 142 0.93 -12.49 13.04
CA VAL A 142 -0.45 -12.21 12.64
C VAL A 142 -0.53 -11.61 11.24
N GLN A 143 0.39 -10.72 10.86
CA GLN A 143 0.44 -10.16 9.51
C GLN A 143 0.60 -11.27 8.45
N GLY A 144 1.49 -12.23 8.68
CA GLY A 144 1.68 -13.38 7.78
C GLY A 144 0.42 -14.24 7.66
N TYR A 145 -0.26 -14.50 8.79
CA TYR A 145 -1.53 -15.23 8.78
C TYR A 145 -2.61 -14.51 7.96
N LEU A 146 -2.77 -13.20 8.17
CA LEU A 146 -3.79 -12.39 7.49
C LEU A 146 -3.49 -12.25 5.99
N GLN A 147 -2.23 -12.02 5.62
CA GLN A 147 -1.86 -11.97 4.20
C GLN A 147 -2.07 -13.32 3.51
N ALA A 148 -1.76 -14.43 4.18
CA ALA A 148 -2.07 -15.76 3.64
C ALA A 148 -3.58 -15.95 3.51
N GLN A 149 -4.36 -15.57 4.54
CA GLN A 149 -5.82 -15.63 4.48
C GLN A 149 -6.40 -14.89 3.29
N ASP A 150 -5.90 -13.70 3.02
CA ASP A 150 -6.47 -12.82 1.99
C ASP A 150 -5.89 -13.11 0.60
N ARG A 151 -4.61 -13.54 0.52
CA ARG A 151 -3.78 -13.48 -0.70
C ARG A 151 -2.94 -14.73 -0.95
N LEU A 152 -3.26 -15.89 -0.36
CA LEU A 152 -2.43 -17.10 -0.48
C LEU A 152 -2.05 -17.44 -1.93
N PHE A 153 -3.01 -17.43 -2.87
CA PHE A 153 -2.73 -17.75 -4.27
C PHE A 153 -1.71 -16.77 -4.89
N GLN A 154 -1.87 -15.47 -4.64
CA GLN A 154 -0.96 -14.44 -5.12
C GLN A 154 0.44 -14.60 -4.52
N MET A 155 0.52 -14.91 -3.22
CA MET A 155 1.79 -15.16 -2.52
C MET A 155 2.49 -16.41 -3.07
N ASP A 156 1.77 -17.50 -3.27
CA ASP A 156 2.30 -18.76 -3.81
C ASP A 156 2.78 -18.59 -5.25
N LEU A 157 2.01 -17.87 -6.07
CA LEU A 157 2.39 -17.49 -7.43
C LEU A 157 3.70 -16.70 -7.44
N PHE A 158 3.81 -15.64 -6.63
CA PHE A 158 5.00 -14.78 -6.60
C PHE A 158 6.25 -15.51 -6.11
N ARG A 159 6.15 -16.33 -5.05
CA ARG A 159 7.32 -17.12 -4.64
C ARG A 159 7.73 -18.06 -5.76
N ARG A 160 6.81 -18.83 -6.35
CA ARG A 160 7.13 -19.82 -7.39
C ARG A 160 7.74 -19.18 -8.64
N THR A 161 7.29 -18.00 -9.04
CA THR A 161 7.96 -17.23 -10.11
C THR A 161 9.40 -16.91 -9.72
N ALA A 162 9.61 -16.34 -8.54
CA ALA A 162 10.96 -15.99 -8.05
C ALA A 162 11.87 -17.21 -7.92
N GLU A 163 11.31 -18.35 -7.51
CA GLU A 163 12.02 -19.61 -7.34
C GLU A 163 12.28 -20.37 -8.65
N GLY A 164 11.68 -19.93 -9.75
CA GLY A 164 11.64 -20.67 -11.01
C GLY A 164 10.97 -22.03 -10.88
N ARG A 165 9.78 -22.06 -10.29
CA ARG A 165 8.94 -23.24 -10.03
C ARG A 165 7.47 -23.03 -10.44
N LEU A 166 7.21 -22.07 -11.33
CA LEU A 166 5.86 -21.77 -11.78
C LEU A 166 5.27 -22.91 -12.63
N ALA A 167 6.11 -23.64 -13.38
CA ALA A 167 5.70 -24.79 -14.17
C ALA A 167 5.12 -25.94 -13.32
N GLU A 168 5.39 -25.97 -12.01
CA GLU A 168 4.74 -26.91 -11.10
C GLU A 168 3.23 -26.65 -10.93
N LEU A 169 2.76 -25.41 -11.12
CA LEU A 169 1.34 -25.05 -11.03
C LEU A 169 0.62 -25.13 -12.37
N VAL A 170 1.26 -24.68 -13.45
CA VAL A 170 0.60 -24.50 -14.76
C VAL A 170 1.18 -25.38 -15.87
N GLY A 171 2.14 -26.24 -15.55
CA GLY A 171 2.76 -27.17 -16.48
C GLY A 171 3.84 -26.55 -17.36
N ALA A 172 4.22 -27.27 -18.41
CA ALA A 172 5.40 -26.97 -19.22
C ALA A 172 5.38 -25.61 -19.97
N VAL A 173 4.23 -24.93 -20.02
CA VAL A 173 4.10 -23.61 -20.65
C VAL A 173 4.99 -22.56 -19.98
N GLU A 174 5.25 -22.69 -18.67
CA GLU A 174 6.12 -21.78 -17.92
C GLU A 174 7.54 -22.34 -17.68
N ALA A 175 7.90 -23.47 -18.27
CA ALA A 175 9.23 -24.05 -18.05
C ALA A 175 10.38 -23.15 -18.54
N ALA A 176 10.14 -22.36 -19.60
CA ALA A 176 11.12 -21.39 -20.08
C ALA A 176 11.32 -20.23 -19.10
N GLN A 177 10.24 -19.77 -18.45
CA GLN A 177 10.30 -18.75 -17.40
C GLN A 177 11.07 -19.28 -16.19
N ASP A 178 10.79 -20.51 -15.78
CA ASP A 178 11.46 -21.14 -14.63
C ASP A 178 12.96 -21.19 -14.84
N GLN A 179 13.40 -21.61 -16.03
CA GLN A 179 14.83 -21.62 -16.40
C GLN A 179 15.47 -20.24 -16.33
N GLN A 180 14.74 -19.19 -16.73
CA GLN A 180 15.26 -17.82 -16.69
C GLN A 180 15.45 -17.32 -15.25
N PHE A 181 14.47 -17.48 -14.37
CA PHE A 181 14.61 -17.08 -12.96
C PHE A 181 15.63 -17.92 -12.21
N LEU A 182 15.72 -19.23 -12.50
CA LEU A 182 16.81 -20.08 -12.00
C LEU A 182 18.19 -19.64 -12.49
N THR A 183 18.29 -18.94 -13.63
CA THR A 183 19.56 -18.40 -14.12
C THR A 183 19.89 -17.05 -13.49
N LEU A 184 18.88 -16.22 -13.25
CA LEU A 184 19.05 -14.86 -12.74
C LEU A 184 19.23 -14.81 -11.21
N PHE A 185 18.53 -15.67 -10.47
CA PHE A 185 18.45 -15.62 -9.00
C PHE A 185 19.34 -16.65 -8.30
N ILE A 186 20.41 -17.09 -8.98
CA ILE A 186 21.47 -17.91 -8.41
C ILE A 186 22.81 -17.16 -8.41
N THR A 187 23.67 -17.55 -7.48
CA THR A 187 25.07 -17.10 -7.44
C THR A 187 25.91 -17.83 -8.48
N ARG A 188 27.13 -17.33 -8.74
CA ARG A 188 28.07 -17.96 -9.70
C ARG A 188 28.48 -19.38 -9.31
N ASP A 189 28.40 -19.73 -8.03
CA ASP A 189 28.62 -21.07 -7.49
C ASP A 189 27.33 -21.90 -7.38
N LEU A 190 26.28 -21.51 -8.13
CA LEU A 190 25.02 -22.23 -8.28
C LEU A 190 24.23 -22.40 -6.99
N LYS A 191 24.35 -21.45 -6.06
CA LYS A 191 23.51 -21.39 -4.86
C LYS A 191 22.36 -20.42 -5.07
N ARG A 192 21.24 -20.68 -4.42
CA ARG A 192 20.12 -19.74 -4.42
C ARG A 192 20.50 -18.46 -3.70
N ILE A 193 20.11 -17.32 -4.26
CA ILE A 193 20.36 -16.02 -3.64
C ILE A 193 19.60 -15.90 -2.31
N GLU A 194 18.40 -16.47 -2.22
CA GLU A 194 17.59 -16.41 -0.99
C GLU A 194 18.32 -17.03 0.21
N ASP A 195 19.04 -18.13 0.03
CA ASP A 195 19.83 -18.75 1.10
C ASP A 195 20.93 -17.83 1.61
N GLN A 196 21.59 -17.10 0.70
CA GLN A 196 22.61 -16.12 1.07
C GLN A 196 21.99 -14.92 1.79
N LEU A 197 20.83 -14.46 1.33
CA LEU A 197 20.12 -13.33 1.95
C LEU A 197 19.62 -13.69 3.35
N VAL A 198 19.04 -14.88 3.54
CA VAL A 198 18.59 -15.36 4.85
C VAL A 198 19.77 -15.48 5.81
N ALA A 199 20.90 -16.03 5.36
CA ALA A 199 22.12 -16.13 6.18
C ALA A 199 22.72 -14.77 6.55
N ALA A 200 22.43 -13.72 5.78
CA ALA A 200 22.91 -12.36 6.00
C ALA A 200 21.97 -11.50 6.86
N LEU A 201 20.78 -12.00 7.23
CA LEU A 201 19.85 -11.25 8.07
C LEU A 201 20.45 -10.97 9.44
N SER A 202 20.19 -9.77 9.97
CA SER A 202 20.42 -9.48 11.38
C SER A 202 19.50 -10.35 12.24
N THR A 203 19.87 -10.60 13.49
CA THR A 203 19.07 -11.42 14.41
C THR A 203 17.63 -10.89 14.55
N GLU A 204 17.47 -9.57 14.61
CA GLU A 204 16.17 -8.91 14.71
C GLU A 204 15.28 -9.19 13.49
N ILE A 205 15.80 -8.94 12.28
CA ILE A 205 15.04 -9.17 11.05
C ILE A 205 14.77 -10.68 10.85
N ALA A 206 15.72 -11.54 11.21
CA ALA A 206 15.50 -12.98 11.19
C ALA A 206 14.36 -13.38 12.14
N THR A 207 14.25 -12.79 13.33
CA THR A 207 13.13 -13.03 14.24
C THR A 207 11.80 -12.62 13.60
N ASP A 208 11.73 -11.43 13.00
CA ASP A 208 10.50 -10.91 12.39
C ASP A 208 10.06 -11.72 11.17
N VAL A 209 11.00 -12.06 10.27
CA VAL A 209 10.73 -12.89 9.09
C VAL A 209 10.29 -14.29 9.50
N ASN A 210 10.96 -14.92 10.47
CA ASN A 210 10.55 -16.24 10.96
C ASN A 210 9.16 -16.22 11.61
N ALA A 211 8.84 -15.16 12.36
CA ALA A 211 7.52 -15.00 12.95
C ALA A 211 6.45 -14.84 11.86
N TYR A 212 6.70 -14.01 10.84
CA TYR A 212 5.85 -13.88 9.67
C TYR A 212 5.61 -15.22 8.96
N SER A 213 6.68 -15.97 8.66
CA SER A 213 6.58 -17.31 8.04
C SER A 213 5.76 -18.28 8.91
N ALA A 214 5.90 -18.24 10.23
CA ALA A 214 5.10 -19.05 11.14
C ALA A 214 3.60 -18.70 11.07
N GLY A 215 3.28 -17.41 10.90
CA GLY A 215 1.93 -16.93 10.63
C GLY A 215 1.31 -17.50 9.35
N VAL A 216 2.06 -17.42 8.24
CA VAL A 216 1.63 -18.00 6.95
C VAL A 216 1.39 -19.51 7.11
N ASN A 217 2.31 -20.21 7.77
CA ASN A 217 2.20 -21.66 8.01
C ASN A 217 1.02 -22.03 8.91
N ALA A 218 0.67 -21.18 9.88
CA ALA A 218 -0.52 -21.39 10.70
C ALA A 218 -1.80 -21.29 9.86
N TYR A 219 -1.86 -20.39 8.87
CA TYR A 219 -2.98 -20.34 7.92
C TYR A 219 -3.00 -21.57 7.01
N LEU A 220 -1.85 -22.03 6.50
CA LEU A 220 -1.77 -23.26 5.71
C LEU A 220 -2.27 -24.48 6.51
N ALA A 221 -1.91 -24.58 7.80
CA ALA A 221 -2.40 -25.63 8.68
C ALA A 221 -3.92 -25.53 8.92
N PHE A 222 -4.44 -24.31 9.10
CA PHE A 222 -5.88 -24.06 9.17
C PHE A 222 -6.58 -24.52 7.88
N LEU A 223 -6.02 -24.19 6.72
CA LEU A 223 -6.58 -24.54 5.42
C LEU A 223 -6.56 -26.05 5.16
N ALA A 224 -5.51 -26.75 5.60
CA ALA A 224 -5.44 -28.21 5.55
C ALA A 224 -6.57 -28.88 6.36
N ALA A 225 -6.98 -28.28 7.48
CA ALA A 225 -8.13 -28.74 8.27
C ALA A 225 -9.48 -28.32 7.67
N HIS A 226 -9.50 -27.33 6.77
CA HIS A 226 -10.71 -26.77 6.15
C HIS A 226 -10.57 -26.67 4.63
N PRO A 227 -10.37 -27.80 3.91
CA PRO A 227 -10.06 -27.78 2.47
C PRO A 227 -11.17 -27.17 1.61
N THR A 228 -12.39 -27.03 2.11
CA THR A 228 -13.49 -26.35 1.41
C THR A 228 -13.32 -24.83 1.33
N LEU A 229 -12.40 -24.25 2.12
CA LEU A 229 -12.06 -22.82 2.11
C LEU A 229 -10.90 -22.49 1.16
N MET A 230 -10.49 -23.45 0.33
CA MET A 230 -9.41 -23.28 -0.64
C MET A 230 -9.69 -22.08 -1.58
N PRO A 231 -8.73 -21.15 -1.79
CA PRO A 231 -8.92 -20.03 -2.70
C PRO A 231 -9.32 -20.50 -4.10
N GLN A 232 -10.33 -19.85 -4.68
CA GLN A 232 -10.98 -20.29 -5.92
C GLN A 232 -10.08 -20.15 -7.15
N GLU A 233 -9.05 -19.31 -7.06
CA GLU A 233 -8.03 -19.14 -8.08
C GLU A 233 -7.30 -20.46 -8.38
N TYR A 234 -7.04 -21.28 -7.37
CA TYR A 234 -6.43 -22.59 -7.55
C TYR A 234 -7.33 -23.56 -8.33
N ALA A 235 -8.66 -23.40 -8.28
CA ALA A 235 -9.58 -24.21 -9.07
C ALA A 235 -9.56 -23.85 -10.57
N GLN A 236 -8.91 -22.75 -10.95
CA GLN A 236 -8.71 -22.36 -12.35
C GLN A 236 -7.46 -22.99 -12.97
N LEU A 237 -6.63 -23.67 -12.18
CA LEU A 237 -5.43 -24.35 -12.65
C LEU A 237 -5.78 -25.66 -13.37
N PRO A 238 -4.94 -26.13 -14.31
CA PRO A 238 -5.21 -27.36 -15.06
C PRO A 238 -5.21 -28.63 -14.20
N GLY A 239 -4.60 -28.58 -13.00
CA GLY A 239 -4.58 -29.67 -12.03
C GLY A 239 -5.40 -29.32 -10.78
N VAL A 240 -5.87 -30.36 -10.07
CA VAL A 240 -6.47 -30.19 -8.74
C VAL A 240 -5.36 -29.92 -7.74
N VAL A 241 -5.35 -28.71 -7.18
CA VAL A 241 -4.46 -28.33 -6.09
C VAL A 241 -5.21 -28.43 -4.77
N THR A 242 -4.67 -29.20 -3.84
CA THR A 242 -5.16 -29.32 -2.47
C THR A 242 -4.25 -28.55 -1.51
N PRO A 243 -4.68 -28.27 -0.26
CA PRO A 243 -3.82 -27.60 0.72
C PRO A 243 -2.50 -28.33 0.97
N GLY A 244 -2.47 -29.67 0.84
CA GLY A 244 -1.24 -30.47 1.02
C GLY A 244 -0.23 -30.32 -0.12
N ASP A 245 -0.64 -29.80 -1.27
CA ASP A 245 0.24 -29.56 -2.42
C ASP A 245 0.94 -28.19 -2.34
N ILE A 246 0.54 -27.34 -1.39
CA ILE A 246 1.15 -26.03 -1.13
C ILE A 246 2.29 -26.22 -0.12
N PRO A 247 3.56 -26.03 -0.52
CA PRO A 247 4.68 -26.21 0.39
C PRO A 247 4.61 -25.23 1.58
N PRO A 248 5.05 -25.66 2.78
CA PRO A 248 5.22 -24.76 3.91
C PRO A 248 6.02 -23.52 3.53
N TRP A 249 5.63 -22.38 4.08
CA TRP A 249 6.29 -21.11 3.87
C TRP A 249 7.61 -21.03 4.62
N SER A 250 8.68 -20.65 3.91
CA SER A 250 10.01 -20.46 4.49
C SER A 250 10.41 -18.98 4.53
N PRO A 251 11.42 -18.59 5.33
CA PRO A 251 12.02 -17.26 5.25
C PRO A 251 12.56 -16.93 3.85
N GLN A 252 13.06 -17.94 3.13
CA GLN A 252 13.53 -17.80 1.76
C GLN A 252 12.42 -17.34 0.83
N ASP A 253 11.19 -17.85 0.98
CA ASP A 253 10.04 -17.48 0.15
C ASP A 253 9.75 -15.98 0.25
N THR A 254 9.83 -15.43 1.47
CA THR A 254 9.67 -13.99 1.73
C THR A 254 10.78 -13.17 1.05
N LEU A 255 12.03 -13.63 1.09
CA LEU A 255 13.12 -12.93 0.42
C LEU A 255 13.08 -13.11 -1.11
N ALA A 256 12.56 -14.24 -1.60
CA ALA A 256 12.35 -14.50 -3.02
C ALA A 256 11.37 -13.48 -3.61
N ILE A 257 10.24 -13.24 -2.93
CA ILE A 257 9.26 -12.24 -3.35
C ILE A 257 9.86 -10.84 -3.29
N GLY A 258 10.54 -10.48 -2.19
CA GLY A 258 11.22 -9.20 -2.08
C GLY A 258 12.21 -8.96 -3.23
N ARG A 259 12.98 -10.00 -3.60
CA ARG A 259 13.93 -9.96 -4.72
C ARG A 259 13.25 -9.85 -6.07
N LEU A 260 12.17 -10.59 -6.31
CA LEU A 260 11.36 -10.49 -7.52
C LEU A 260 10.84 -9.06 -7.73
N GLN A 261 10.27 -8.46 -6.68
CA GLN A 261 9.77 -7.09 -6.72
C GLN A 261 10.91 -6.08 -6.96
N GLN A 262 12.03 -6.26 -6.25
CA GLN A 262 13.23 -5.43 -6.47
C GLN A 262 13.77 -5.55 -7.90
N PHE A 263 13.78 -6.75 -8.48
CA PHE A 263 14.17 -6.97 -9.88
C PHE A 263 13.22 -6.25 -10.84
N GLN A 264 11.91 -6.41 -10.69
CA GLN A 264 10.91 -5.77 -11.54
C GLN A 264 10.99 -4.23 -11.50
N LEU A 265 11.33 -3.66 -10.34
CA LEU A 265 11.43 -2.21 -10.14
C LEU A 265 12.80 -1.61 -10.54
N SER A 266 13.87 -2.41 -10.50
CA SER A 266 15.25 -1.91 -10.65
C SER A 266 15.91 -2.32 -11.95
N GLU A 267 15.47 -3.40 -12.60
CA GLU A 267 16.23 -3.97 -13.72
C GLU A 267 16.14 -3.15 -15.00
N THR A 268 17.27 -2.98 -15.69
CA THR A 268 17.37 -2.26 -16.97
C THR A 268 18.01 -3.08 -18.08
N ILE A 269 18.34 -4.37 -17.86
CA ILE A 269 19.03 -5.23 -18.86
C ILE A 269 18.39 -5.14 -20.25
N GLU A 270 17.05 -5.19 -20.36
CA GLU A 270 16.38 -5.09 -21.68
C GLU A 270 16.72 -3.77 -22.41
N LYS A 271 16.72 -2.67 -21.66
CA LYS A 271 17.00 -1.32 -22.15
C LYS A 271 18.48 -1.18 -22.52
N GLU A 272 19.39 -1.64 -21.66
CA GLU A 272 20.84 -1.59 -21.90
C GLU A 272 21.25 -2.47 -23.09
N THR A 273 20.72 -3.69 -23.19
CA THR A 273 20.96 -4.58 -24.34
C THR A 273 20.36 -4.02 -25.63
N GLY A 274 19.19 -3.37 -25.56
CA GLY A 274 18.61 -2.63 -26.67
C GLY A 274 19.50 -1.49 -27.16
N TYR A 275 20.08 -0.71 -26.25
CA TYR A 275 21.07 0.32 -26.59
C TYR A 275 22.34 -0.27 -27.22
N GLY A 276 22.82 -1.40 -26.70
CA GLY A 276 23.95 -2.14 -27.30
C GLY A 276 23.66 -2.60 -28.73
N LEU A 277 22.50 -3.22 -28.97
CA LEU A 277 22.07 -3.65 -30.31
C LEU A 277 21.89 -2.48 -31.28
N PHE A 278 21.34 -1.36 -30.81
CA PHE A 278 21.23 -0.13 -31.58
C PHE A 278 22.61 0.40 -31.98
N ALA A 279 23.56 0.47 -31.04
CA ALA A 279 24.93 0.91 -31.30
C ALA A 279 25.66 -0.01 -32.30
N LEU A 280 25.46 -1.33 -32.23
CA LEU A 280 26.05 -2.28 -33.19
C LEU A 280 25.45 -2.15 -34.60
N THR A 281 24.19 -1.75 -34.70
CA THR A 281 23.50 -1.63 -35.99
C THR A 281 23.79 -0.29 -36.66
N PHE A 282 23.73 0.80 -35.89
CA PHE A 282 23.73 2.17 -36.42
C PHE A 282 24.93 3.03 -35.96
N GLY A 283 25.74 2.56 -35.02
CA GLY A 283 26.90 3.30 -34.52
C GLY A 283 28.10 3.30 -35.48
N PRO A 284 29.15 4.09 -35.17
CA PRO A 284 30.40 4.06 -35.92
C PRO A 284 30.99 2.65 -35.95
N GLY A 285 31.14 2.05 -37.14
CA GLY A 285 31.58 0.66 -37.29
C GLY A 285 30.47 -0.37 -37.44
N GLY A 286 29.19 0.01 -37.30
CA GLY A 286 28.03 -0.88 -37.41
C GLY A 286 27.62 -1.26 -38.84
N ALA A 287 26.54 -2.04 -38.97
CA ALA A 287 26.05 -2.56 -40.26
C ALA A 287 25.44 -1.50 -41.19
N HIS A 288 24.88 -0.42 -40.64
CA HIS A 288 24.18 0.64 -41.37
C HIS A 288 24.68 2.04 -40.97
N GLN A 289 25.97 2.31 -41.20
CA GLN A 289 26.67 3.51 -40.74
C GLN A 289 26.13 4.82 -41.34
N ASP A 290 25.55 4.79 -42.54
CA ASP A 290 25.07 5.99 -43.25
C ASP A 290 23.74 6.54 -42.72
N LEU A 291 22.98 5.75 -41.94
CA LEU A 291 21.73 6.18 -41.30
C LEU A 291 21.94 6.88 -39.95
N ALA A 292 23.16 6.84 -39.39
CA ALA A 292 23.56 7.66 -38.25
C ALA A 292 23.52 9.18 -38.54
N ARG A 293 23.29 9.57 -39.81
CA ARG A 293 23.12 10.96 -40.25
C ARG A 293 21.72 11.52 -39.96
N PHE A 294 20.74 10.70 -39.61
CA PHE A 294 19.53 11.20 -38.96
C PHE A 294 19.89 11.57 -37.52
N GLY A 295 20.33 12.82 -37.32
CA GLY A 295 20.45 13.48 -36.02
C GLY A 295 19.09 13.65 -35.33
N ALA A 296 18.35 12.56 -35.17
CA ALA A 296 17.00 12.51 -34.68
C ALA A 296 17.03 11.91 -33.26
N TYR A 297 16.99 12.81 -32.28
CA TYR A 297 16.49 12.60 -30.91
C TYR A 297 17.36 11.88 -29.88
N VAL A 298 18.58 11.41 -30.20
CA VAL A 298 19.54 11.03 -29.15
C VAL A 298 20.52 12.17 -28.94
N LEU A 299 20.10 13.19 -28.15
CA LEU A 299 21.10 13.86 -27.33
C LEU A 299 21.59 12.78 -26.37
N PRO A 300 22.90 12.48 -26.29
CA PRO A 300 23.40 11.76 -25.13
C PRO A 300 22.92 12.57 -23.92
N ALA A 301 21.99 12.00 -23.14
CA ALA A 301 21.88 12.40 -21.75
C ALA A 301 23.29 12.17 -21.23
N GLN A 302 24.04 13.27 -21.09
CA GLN A 302 25.40 13.26 -20.60
C GLN A 302 25.42 12.34 -19.38
N PRO A 303 26.40 11.42 -19.27
CA PRO A 303 26.48 10.56 -18.10
C PRO A 303 26.51 11.50 -16.89
N VAL A 304 25.55 11.30 -15.98
CA VAL A 304 25.48 11.85 -14.62
C VAL A 304 26.38 13.07 -14.41
N ASN A 305 25.83 14.29 -14.30
CA ASN A 305 26.59 15.44 -13.82
C ASN A 305 27.18 15.10 -12.44
N GLY A 306 28.40 14.57 -12.41
CA GLY A 306 29.16 14.31 -11.22
C GLY A 306 29.87 15.60 -10.83
N PHE A 307 29.70 16.01 -9.59
CA PHE A 307 30.48 17.08 -8.99
C PHE A 307 31.34 16.49 -7.87
N THR A 308 32.57 16.97 -7.74
CA THR A 308 33.43 16.68 -6.59
C THR A 308 33.36 17.87 -5.66
N LEU A 309 32.90 17.66 -4.43
CA LEU A 309 32.99 18.69 -3.39
C LEU A 309 34.40 18.65 -2.81
N SER A 310 35.19 19.70 -3.07
CA SER A 310 36.50 19.91 -2.44
C SER A 310 36.36 20.84 -1.25
N ALA A 311 37.06 20.55 -0.15
CA ALA A 311 37.12 21.45 1.00
C ALA A 311 37.95 22.73 0.73
N THR A 312 38.72 22.76 -0.35
CA THR A 312 39.69 23.83 -0.65
C THR A 312 39.61 24.40 -2.06
N ASP A 313 38.74 23.86 -2.92
CA ASP A 313 38.55 24.32 -4.31
C ASP A 313 37.08 24.71 -4.54
N PHE A 314 36.85 26.03 -4.67
CA PHE A 314 35.53 26.65 -4.89
C PHE A 314 35.31 27.05 -6.35
N SER A 315 36.11 26.53 -7.28
CA SER A 315 35.90 26.80 -8.70
C SER A 315 34.58 26.18 -9.18
N ASN A 316 33.86 26.91 -10.04
CA ASN A 316 32.62 26.45 -10.66
C ASN A 316 32.93 25.14 -11.42
N PRO A 317 32.14 24.06 -11.30
CA PRO A 317 32.43 22.80 -11.99
C PRO A 317 32.54 23.08 -13.49
N SER A 318 33.76 22.98 -14.02
CA SER A 318 34.03 23.19 -15.43
C SER A 318 33.31 22.09 -16.21
N SER A 319 32.41 22.48 -17.11
CA SER A 319 31.87 21.55 -18.10
C SER A 319 33.03 20.86 -18.81
N PRO A 320 32.98 19.54 -19.03
CA PRO A 320 34.05 18.85 -19.75
C PRO A 320 34.25 19.51 -21.12
N PRO A 321 35.50 19.68 -21.59
CA PRO A 321 35.77 20.31 -22.88
C PRO A 321 35.06 19.54 -24.00
N ALA A 322 34.47 20.26 -24.95
CA ALA A 322 33.68 19.71 -26.06
C ALA A 322 34.41 18.64 -26.91
N GLY A 323 35.75 18.55 -26.79
CA GLY A 323 36.58 17.52 -27.43
C GLY A 323 36.60 16.15 -26.74
N ALA A 324 36.00 15.98 -25.56
CA ALA A 324 35.90 14.69 -24.87
C ALA A 324 34.82 13.75 -25.46
N LEU A 325 34.07 14.21 -26.48
CA LEU A 325 33.05 13.43 -27.18
C LEU A 325 33.59 12.46 -28.24
N VAL A 326 34.92 12.38 -28.41
CA VAL A 326 35.50 11.18 -29.05
C VAL A 326 35.46 10.08 -28.00
N GLY A 327 34.28 9.50 -27.81
CA GLY A 327 34.11 8.32 -26.97
C GLY A 327 35.13 7.26 -27.42
N PRO A 328 35.67 6.44 -26.49
CA PRO A 328 36.54 5.34 -26.87
C PRO A 328 35.87 4.55 -27.99
N ARG A 329 36.62 4.17 -29.04
CA ARG A 329 36.14 3.20 -30.01
C ARG A 329 35.61 2.03 -29.19
N LEU A 330 34.30 1.77 -29.28
CA LEU A 330 33.71 0.61 -28.64
C LEU A 330 34.52 -0.60 -29.13
N PRO A 331 34.95 -1.49 -28.22
CA PRO A 331 35.55 -2.77 -28.61
C PRO A 331 34.72 -3.44 -29.72
N ASP A 332 35.36 -4.21 -30.59
CA ASP A 332 34.64 -4.96 -31.61
C ASP A 332 33.75 -6.01 -30.94
N PHE A 333 32.46 -5.67 -30.80
CA PHE A 333 31.44 -6.52 -30.19
C PHE A 333 30.62 -7.29 -31.24
N THR A 334 31.02 -7.28 -32.52
CA THR A 334 30.27 -7.98 -33.59
C THR A 334 30.08 -9.46 -33.28
N GLY A 335 31.08 -10.12 -32.69
CA GLY A 335 31.01 -11.51 -32.23
C GLY A 335 30.06 -11.77 -31.04
N THR A 336 29.55 -10.71 -30.39
CA THR A 336 28.62 -10.79 -29.25
C THR A 336 27.19 -10.36 -29.61
N ALA A 337 26.96 -9.89 -30.85
CA ALA A 337 25.66 -9.38 -31.28
C ALA A 337 24.54 -10.41 -31.17
N SER A 338 24.81 -11.67 -31.54
CA SER A 338 23.86 -12.77 -31.41
C SER A 338 23.51 -13.08 -29.95
N ALA A 339 24.51 -13.09 -29.06
CA ALA A 339 24.31 -13.29 -27.63
C ALA A 339 23.52 -12.15 -26.99
N LEU A 340 23.85 -10.89 -27.33
CA LEU A 340 23.09 -9.71 -26.89
C LEU A 340 21.65 -9.74 -27.42
N GLY A 341 21.45 -10.15 -28.67
CA GLY A 341 20.13 -10.34 -29.27
C GLY A 341 19.29 -11.37 -28.53
N ALA A 342 19.89 -12.51 -28.18
CA ALA A 342 19.24 -13.56 -27.41
C ALA A 342 18.84 -13.09 -26.00
N ILE A 343 19.74 -12.41 -25.28
CA ILE A 343 19.45 -11.85 -23.95
C ILE A 343 18.33 -10.80 -24.06
N HIS A 344 18.40 -9.89 -25.02
CA HIS A 344 17.38 -8.87 -25.23
C HIS A 344 16.00 -9.51 -25.48
N GLN A 345 15.92 -10.51 -26.35
CA GLN A 345 14.67 -11.21 -26.62
C GLN A 345 14.12 -11.89 -25.36
N GLN A 346 14.94 -12.61 -24.61
CA GLN A 346 14.52 -13.27 -23.37
C GLN A 346 13.98 -12.27 -22.34
N MET A 347 14.67 -11.13 -22.16
CA MET A 347 14.22 -10.08 -21.23
C MET A 347 12.92 -9.41 -21.68
N ARG A 348 12.69 -9.28 -23.00
CA ARG A 348 11.40 -8.80 -23.51
C ARG A 348 10.27 -9.77 -23.22
N GLU A 349 10.48 -11.07 -23.43
CA GLU A 349 9.49 -12.11 -23.16
C GLU A 349 9.09 -12.11 -21.67
N LEU A 350 10.07 -12.03 -20.76
CA LEU A 350 9.83 -11.85 -19.32
C LEU A 350 8.95 -10.63 -19.00
N ASN A 351 9.26 -9.48 -19.63
CA ASN A 351 8.50 -8.26 -19.41
C ASN A 351 7.05 -8.34 -19.90
N THR A 352 6.79 -9.12 -20.96
CA THR A 352 5.44 -9.32 -21.49
C THR A 352 4.58 -10.25 -20.65
N LEU A 353 5.16 -11.27 -20.00
CA LEU A 353 4.42 -12.27 -19.22
C LEU A 353 3.82 -11.68 -17.92
N PHE A 354 4.55 -10.81 -17.25
CA PHE A 354 4.14 -10.29 -15.94
C PHE A 354 3.58 -8.88 -15.96
N GLY A 355 3.37 -8.29 -17.16
CA GLY A 355 2.90 -6.91 -17.30
C GLY A 355 3.69 -5.99 -16.39
N SER A 356 4.97 -5.77 -16.71
CA SER A 356 5.92 -5.17 -15.76
C SER A 356 5.31 -4.02 -14.97
N ILE A 357 5.62 -3.96 -13.67
CA ILE A 357 5.30 -2.83 -12.79
C ILE A 357 5.78 -1.49 -13.38
N ARG A 358 6.64 -1.52 -14.42
CA ARG A 358 7.15 -0.39 -15.17
C ARG A 358 6.23 0.16 -16.26
N GLN A 359 5.25 -0.58 -16.80
CA GLN A 359 4.39 -0.04 -17.87
C GLN A 359 3.50 1.09 -17.32
N GLY A 360 3.73 2.33 -17.80
CA GLY A 360 3.06 3.51 -17.26
C GLY A 360 3.57 3.94 -15.88
N SER A 361 4.75 3.46 -15.47
CA SER A 361 5.31 3.74 -14.15
C SER A 361 5.78 5.18 -14.00
N GLY A 362 5.39 5.75 -12.87
CA GLY A 362 5.76 7.04 -12.34
C GLY A 362 5.56 7.01 -10.83
N SER A 363 6.01 8.02 -10.12
CA SER A 363 5.64 8.19 -8.71
C SER A 363 5.75 9.67 -8.40
N ASN A 364 4.82 10.16 -7.59
CA ASN A 364 5.01 11.43 -6.92
C ASN A 364 5.37 11.15 -5.45
N ASN A 365 6.26 11.96 -4.92
CA ASN A 365 6.49 12.01 -3.48
C ASN A 365 6.73 13.47 -3.08
N TRP A 366 5.94 13.96 -2.13
CA TRP A 366 6.06 15.31 -1.58
C TRP A 366 6.33 15.25 -0.07
N VAL A 367 7.25 16.09 0.37
CA VAL A 367 7.51 16.34 1.79
C VAL A 367 7.44 17.84 2.03
N VAL A 368 6.66 18.24 3.03
CA VAL A 368 6.58 19.62 3.52
C VAL A 368 7.04 19.61 4.97
N ASP A 369 8.01 20.46 5.33
CA ASP A 369 8.45 20.57 6.71
C ASP A 369 7.41 21.29 7.59
N GLY A 370 7.60 21.23 8.91
CA GLY A 370 6.68 21.85 9.86
C GLY A 370 6.62 23.38 9.76
N ALA A 371 7.70 24.05 9.33
CA ALA A 371 7.76 25.50 9.19
C ALA A 371 6.89 25.99 8.01
N HIS A 372 6.65 25.13 7.02
CA HIS A 372 5.82 25.39 5.85
C HIS A 372 4.42 24.77 5.94
N SER A 373 4.03 24.24 7.11
CA SER A 373 2.72 23.62 7.37
C SER A 373 1.90 24.43 8.36
N ALA A 374 0.59 24.60 8.11
CA ALA A 374 -0.32 25.31 9.01
C ALA A 374 -0.46 24.64 10.40
N THR A 375 -0.13 23.35 10.50
CA THR A 375 -0.20 22.59 11.77
C THR A 375 1.10 22.62 12.56
N GLY A 376 2.20 23.11 11.98
CA GLY A 376 3.54 23.01 12.55
C GLY A 376 4.18 21.61 12.45
N PHE A 377 3.47 20.61 11.91
CA PHE A 377 3.98 19.25 11.70
C PHE A 377 4.36 19.01 10.24
N ALA A 378 5.39 18.18 10.04
CA ALA A 378 5.77 17.73 8.71
C ALA A 378 4.65 16.91 8.06
N MET A 379 4.49 17.06 6.74
CA MET A 379 3.53 16.31 5.92
C MET A 379 4.28 15.51 4.86
N VAL A 380 3.86 14.26 4.66
CA VAL A 380 4.38 13.36 3.63
C VAL A 380 3.22 12.87 2.78
N ALA A 381 3.38 12.87 1.46
CA ALA A 381 2.41 12.33 0.52
C ALA A 381 3.12 11.39 -0.46
N ASN A 382 2.81 10.09 -0.37
CA ASN A 382 3.31 9.06 -1.28
C ASN A 382 2.23 8.70 -2.30
N ASP A 383 2.59 8.67 -3.57
CA ASP A 383 1.67 8.40 -4.68
C ASP A 383 2.37 7.51 -5.73
N PRO A 384 2.55 6.21 -5.43
CA PRO A 384 3.20 5.28 -6.35
C PRO A 384 2.27 4.94 -7.53
N HIS A 385 2.73 5.17 -8.77
CA HIS A 385 1.99 4.79 -9.98
C HIS A 385 2.50 3.45 -10.49
N LEU A 386 1.76 2.40 -10.13
CA LEU A 386 2.00 1.03 -10.56
C LEU A 386 0.76 0.55 -11.35
N PRO A 387 0.91 -0.44 -12.24
CA PRO A 387 -0.21 -1.01 -12.97
C PRO A 387 -1.33 -1.44 -12.04
N LEU A 388 -2.57 -1.12 -12.43
CA LEU A 388 -3.75 -1.63 -11.74
C LEU A 388 -3.89 -3.12 -12.03
N GLN A 389 -3.93 -3.92 -10.97
CA GLN A 389 -4.07 -5.37 -11.02
C GLN A 389 -5.12 -5.83 -10.01
N TYR A 390 -5.72 -6.98 -10.28
CA TYR A 390 -6.65 -7.65 -9.37
C TYR A 390 -6.11 -9.06 -9.06
N PRO A 391 -5.81 -9.38 -7.80
CA PRO A 391 -5.93 -8.53 -6.62
C PRO A 391 -4.89 -7.36 -6.59
N PRO A 392 -5.19 -6.26 -5.88
CA PRO A 392 -4.29 -5.10 -5.78
C PRO A 392 -2.90 -5.46 -5.28
N LEU A 393 -1.85 -4.77 -5.73
CA LEU A 393 -0.47 -5.14 -5.40
C LEU A 393 -0.15 -5.01 -3.90
N PHE A 394 -0.67 -3.98 -3.22
CA PHE A 394 -0.45 -3.77 -1.80
C PHE A 394 -1.53 -4.45 -0.95
N HIS A 395 -1.09 -5.07 0.14
CA HIS A 395 -1.93 -5.44 1.29
C HIS A 395 -1.71 -4.40 2.39
N LEU A 396 -2.80 -3.79 2.85
CA LEU A 396 -2.75 -2.73 3.86
C LEU A 396 -2.92 -3.33 5.25
N SER A 397 -2.14 -2.84 6.21
CA SER A 397 -2.33 -3.20 7.62
C SER A 397 -1.81 -2.09 8.53
N ALA A 398 -2.35 -2.05 9.74
CA ALA A 398 -1.78 -1.31 10.86
C ALA A 398 -1.32 -2.31 11.93
N MET A 399 -0.12 -2.13 12.48
CA MET A 399 0.44 -2.98 13.52
C MET A 399 0.99 -2.10 14.64
N THR A 400 0.60 -2.40 15.88
CA THR A 400 1.08 -1.70 17.07
C THR A 400 1.46 -2.71 18.15
N SER A 401 2.68 -2.64 18.65
CA SER A 401 3.14 -3.42 19.80
C SER A 401 3.01 -2.62 21.10
N ALA A 402 2.58 -3.28 22.17
CA ALA A 402 2.40 -2.67 23.48
C ALA A 402 3.73 -2.19 24.11
N ASP A 403 4.86 -2.82 23.75
CA ASP A 403 6.19 -2.40 24.17
C ASP A 403 6.69 -1.12 23.45
N GLY A 404 5.92 -0.59 22.51
CA GLY A 404 6.21 0.65 21.79
C GLY A 404 7.29 0.53 20.72
N LYS A 405 7.83 -0.68 20.47
CA LYS A 405 8.89 -0.90 19.47
C LYS A 405 8.38 -0.96 18.04
N LEU A 406 7.10 -1.28 17.85
CA LEU A 406 6.45 -1.33 16.56
C LEU A 406 5.19 -0.45 16.59
N ASN A 407 5.14 0.53 15.70
CA ASN A 407 3.94 1.24 15.34
C ASN A 407 4.07 1.58 13.85
N VAL A 408 3.34 0.85 13.01
CA VAL A 408 3.41 0.99 11.56
C VAL A 408 2.01 0.87 10.97
N THR A 409 1.71 1.71 9.99
CA THR A 409 0.51 1.65 9.16
C THR A 409 0.91 1.88 7.74
N GLY A 410 0.58 0.98 6.83
CA GLY A 410 0.99 1.10 5.45
C GLY A 410 0.66 -0.10 4.60
N GLY A 411 1.24 -0.11 3.40
CA GLY A 411 1.12 -1.19 2.43
C GLY A 411 2.40 -1.99 2.29
N SER A 412 2.25 -3.31 2.18
CA SER A 412 3.32 -4.26 1.86
C SER A 412 2.93 -5.10 0.65
N PHE A 413 3.93 -5.66 -0.03
CA PHE A 413 3.67 -6.77 -0.94
C PHE A 413 3.25 -8.00 -0.13
N PRO A 414 2.16 -8.70 -0.50
CA PRO A 414 1.82 -9.98 0.10
C PRO A 414 3.02 -10.95 0.03
N GLY A 415 3.41 -11.51 1.17
CA GLY A 415 4.62 -12.34 1.30
C GLY A 415 5.84 -11.64 1.88
N VAL A 416 5.80 -10.30 2.03
CA VAL A 416 6.88 -9.49 2.60
C VAL A 416 6.40 -8.80 3.89
N PRO A 417 7.03 -9.03 5.05
CA PRO A 417 6.62 -8.45 6.33
C PRO A 417 6.85 -6.94 6.39
N GLY A 418 6.08 -6.26 7.25
CA GLY A 418 6.20 -4.83 7.52
C GLY A 418 5.34 -3.98 6.59
N ALA A 419 5.80 -2.77 6.29
CA ALA A 419 5.17 -1.86 5.33
C ALA A 419 6.24 -1.19 4.48
N LEU A 420 6.13 -1.34 3.15
CA LEU A 420 7.05 -0.74 2.20
C LEU A 420 6.80 0.75 2.02
N VAL A 421 5.52 1.15 2.02
CA VAL A 421 5.08 2.55 2.00
C VAL A 421 4.14 2.76 3.17
N GLY A 422 4.29 3.83 3.93
CA GLY A 422 3.47 4.05 5.11
C GLY A 422 3.98 5.09 6.08
N ARG A 423 3.60 4.91 7.34
CA ARG A 423 4.02 5.74 8.46
C ARG A 423 4.11 4.93 9.73
N GLY A 424 4.90 5.41 10.67
CA GLY A 424 4.83 5.01 12.07
C GLY A 424 4.22 6.10 12.95
N ALA A 425 4.60 6.08 14.23
CA ALA A 425 4.16 7.08 15.20
C ALA A 425 4.74 8.49 14.92
N HIS A 426 5.94 8.56 14.35
CA HIS A 426 6.71 9.81 14.23
C HIS A 426 7.32 10.09 12.84
N VAL A 427 7.29 9.12 11.92
CA VAL A 427 7.89 9.25 10.60
C VAL A 427 6.97 8.65 9.53
N GLY A 428 6.96 9.24 8.33
CA GLY A 428 6.33 8.70 7.13
C GLY A 428 7.37 8.45 6.04
N TRP A 429 7.15 7.47 5.18
CA TRP A 429 8.02 7.10 4.06
C TRP A 429 7.24 6.49 2.92
N GLY A 430 7.79 6.54 1.71
CA GLY A 430 7.30 5.78 0.56
C GLY A 430 7.74 6.32 -0.78
#